data_AF-A0A7Y0S2E2-F1
#
_entry.id   AF-A0A7Y0S2E2-F1
#
_cell.length_a   1.000
_cell.length_b   1.000
_cell.length_c   1.000
_cell.angle_alpha   90.00
_cell.angle_beta   90.00
_cell.angle_gamma   90.00
#
_symmetry.space_group_name_H-M   'P 1'
#
loop_
_entity.id
_entity.type
_entity.pdbx_description
1 polymer ?
#
loop_
_entity_poly.entity_id
_entity_poly.type
_entity_poly.pdbx_seq_one_letter_code
_entity_poly.pdbx_strand_id
1 'polypeptide(L)' 'PQQDCENQCFTQAIENIMKTLPTKLQKVLIHRFGLFDQRVKTLSEIGLLLNVSNERVRQMQIEAVERVQKRLRFDGWV' A
#
# COMPACT_ATOMS: atom_id res chain seq x y z
N PRO A 1 -23.90 6.99 10.02
CA PRO A 1 -23.36 8.32 10.37
C PRO A 1 -22.06 8.29 11.19
N GLN A 2 -21.94 7.45 12.24
CA GLN A 2 -20.68 7.31 13.00
C GLN A 2 -19.65 6.42 12.30
N GLN A 3 -20.08 5.28 11.74
CA GLN A 3 -19.19 4.35 11.02
C GLN A 3 -18.54 4.98 9.78
N ASP A 4 -19.23 5.91 9.12
CA ASP A 4 -18.72 6.60 7.93
C ASP A 4 -17.52 7.52 8.27
N CYS A 5 -17.57 8.16 9.44
CA CYS A 5 -16.49 9.02 9.92
C CYS A 5 -15.24 8.20 10.32
N GLU A 6 -15.45 7.06 10.98
CA GLU A 6 -14.35 6.14 11.35
C GLU A 6 -13.65 5.60 10.11
N ASN A 7 -14.41 5.19 9.08
CA ASN A 7 -13.87 4.72 7.81
C ASN A 7 -13.08 5.82 7.08
N GLN A 8 -13.63 7.05 7.02
CA GLN A 8 -12.94 8.19 6.40
C GLN A 8 -11.62 8.52 7.11
N CYS A 9 -11.62 8.54 8.44
CA CYS A 9 -10.43 8.75 9.26
C CYS A 9 -9.36 7.69 9.00
N PHE A 10 -9.74 6.42 8.93
CA PHE A 10 -8.81 5.32 8.63
C PHE A 10 -8.25 5.40 7.20
N THR A 11 -9.09 5.66 6.20
CA THR A 11 -8.63 5.86 4.82
C THR A 11 -7.60 6.98 4.75
N GLN A 12 -7.84 8.10 5.42
CA GLN A 12 -6.92 9.25 5.42
C GLN A 12 -5.59 8.94 6.10
N ALA A 13 -5.59 8.11 7.15
CA ALA A 13 -4.37 7.62 7.78
C ALA A 13 -3.55 6.77 6.80
N ILE A 14 -4.19 5.83 6.10
CA ILE A 14 -3.53 5.02 5.06
C ILE A 14 -2.95 5.91 3.96
N GLU A 15 -3.69 6.91 3.47
CA GLU A 15 -3.20 7.86 2.47
C GLU A 15 -1.95 8.62 2.94
N ASN A 16 -1.95 9.08 4.18
CA ASN A 16 -0.81 9.79 4.76
C ASN A 16 0.41 8.87 4.90
N ILE A 17 0.21 7.62 5.35
CA ILE A 17 1.27 6.62 5.41
C ILE A 17 1.82 6.34 4.02
N MET A 18 0.95 6.17 3.02
CA MET A 18 1.34 5.96 1.63
C MET A 18 2.26 7.07 1.12
N LYS A 19 1.96 8.34 1.42
CA LYS A 19 2.82 9.49 1.06
C LYS A 19 4.24 9.40 1.64
N THR A 20 4.43 8.72 2.77
CA THR A 20 5.76 8.51 3.38
C THR A 20 6.55 7.33 2.79
N LEU A 21 5.88 6.45 2.02
CA LEU A 21 6.54 5.31 1.39
C LEU A 21 7.26 5.72 0.10
N PRO A 22 8.37 5.05 -0.24
CA PRO A 22 9.00 5.20 -1.56
C PRO A 22 8.00 4.95 -2.69
N THR A 23 8.11 5.71 -3.78
CA THR A 23 7.20 5.61 -4.94
C THR A 23 7.08 4.20 -5.51
N LYS A 24 8.16 3.41 -5.47
CA LYS A 24 8.13 2.00 -5.90
C LYS A 24 7.24 1.14 -4.99
N LEU A 25 7.33 1.31 -3.67
CA LEU A 25 6.50 0.58 -2.70
C LEU A 25 5.03 1.02 -2.79
N GLN A 26 4.77 2.32 -2.95
CA GLN A 26 3.42 2.82 -3.22
C GLN A 26 2.82 2.16 -4.46
N LYS A 27 3.52 2.16 -5.60
CA LYS A 27 3.05 1.53 -6.84
C LYS A 27 2.75 0.04 -6.65
N VAL A 28 3.58 -0.68 -5.89
CA VAL A 28 3.32 -2.09 -5.55
C VAL A 28 2.03 -2.21 -4.74
N LEU A 29 1.85 -1.44 -3.67
CA LEU A 29 0.63 -1.49 -2.85
C LEU A 29 -0.62 -1.13 -3.64
N ILE A 30 -0.58 -0.02 -4.38
CA ILE A 30 -1.69 0.48 -5.20
C ILE A 30 -2.14 -0.58 -6.21
N HIS A 31 -1.19 -1.13 -6.98
CA HIS A 31 -1.54 -2.12 -7.99
C HIS A 31 -1.81 -3.51 -7.41
N ARG A 32 -1.22 -3.88 -6.27
CA ARG A 32 -1.44 -5.21 -5.69
C ARG A 32 -2.77 -5.33 -4.97
N PHE A 33 -3.22 -4.25 -4.33
CA PHE A 33 -4.44 -4.23 -3.52
C PHE A 33 -5.59 -3.45 -4.17
N GLY A 34 -5.35 -2.84 -5.33
CA GLY A 34 -6.35 -2.09 -6.07
C GLY A 34 -6.78 -0.80 -5.36
N LEU A 35 -5.84 -0.12 -4.70
CA LEU A 35 -6.10 1.12 -3.99
C LEU A 35 -6.28 2.28 -4.98
N PHE A 36 -6.99 3.33 -4.57
CA PHE A 36 -7.22 4.54 -5.39
C PHE A 36 -7.81 4.24 -6.78
N ASP A 37 -8.82 3.37 -6.82
CA ASP A 37 -9.51 2.97 -8.05
C ASP A 37 -8.61 2.34 -9.12
N GLN A 38 -7.45 1.83 -8.72
CA GLN A 38 -6.56 1.10 -9.62
C GLN A 38 -6.95 -0.37 -9.72
N ARG A 39 -6.85 -0.94 -10.92
CA ARG A 39 -7.04 -2.38 -11.11
C ARG A 39 -5.93 -3.18 -10.41
N VAL A 40 -6.32 -4.26 -9.74
CA VAL A 40 -5.40 -5.27 -9.19
C VAL A 40 -4.55 -5.87 -10.31
N LYS A 41 -3.23 -5.91 -10.10
CA LYS A 41 -2.24 -6.51 -11.00
C LYS A 41 -1.50 -7.66 -10.32
N THR A 42 -1.09 -8.63 -11.12
CA THR A 42 -0.24 -9.75 -10.73
C THR A 42 1.20 -9.30 -10.43
N LEU A 43 1.99 -10.14 -9.75
CA LEU A 43 3.42 -9.84 -9.52
C LEU A 43 4.18 -9.63 -10.83
N SER A 44 3.81 -10.37 -11.88
CA SER A 44 4.41 -10.28 -13.22
C SER A 44 4.11 -8.95 -13.90
N GLU A 45 2.85 -8.51 -13.89
CA GLU A 45 2.48 -7.22 -14.48
C GLU A 45 3.15 -6.05 -13.75
N ILE A 46 3.24 -6.12 -12.42
CA ILE A 46 3.95 -5.11 -11.61
C ILE A 46 5.46 -5.17 -11.87
N GLY A 47 6.02 -6.36 -12.02
CA GLY A 47 7.45 -6.57 -12.33
C GLY A 47 7.82 -5.95 -13.66
N LEU A 48 6.99 -6.14 -14.69
CA LEU A 48 7.15 -5.50 -15.99
C LEU A 48 7.03 -3.97 -15.90
N LEU A 49 6.03 -3.46 -15.16
CA LEU A 49 5.82 -2.01 -14.98
C LEU A 49 7.01 -1.32 -14.27
N LEU A 50 7.63 -2.00 -13.31
CA LEU A 50 8.73 -1.46 -12.50
C LEU A 50 10.12 -1.88 -13.01
N ASN A 51 10.17 -2.66 -14.10
CA ASN A 51 11.37 -3.27 -14.66
C ASN A 51 12.19 -4.04 -13.61
N VAL A 52 11.54 -4.93 -12.86
CA VAL A 52 12.14 -5.77 -11.82
C VAL A 52 11.60 -7.20 -11.89
N SER A 53 12.30 -8.15 -11.25
CA SER A 53 11.84 -9.53 -11.16
C SER A 53 10.61 -9.69 -10.26
N ASN A 54 9.85 -10.76 -10.48
CA ASN A 54 8.69 -11.14 -9.65
C ASN A 54 9.04 -11.25 -8.16
N GLU A 55 10.19 -11.85 -7.86
CA GLU A 55 10.65 -11.98 -6.48
C GLU A 55 10.99 -10.62 -5.88
N ARG A 56 11.54 -9.69 -6.67
CA ARG A 56 11.76 -8.33 -6.20
C ARG A 56 10.44 -7.61 -5.90
N VAL A 57 9.40 -7.82 -6.70
CA VAL A 57 8.05 -7.30 -6.39
C VAL A 57 7.51 -7.90 -5.09
N ARG A 58 7.69 -9.21 -4.88
CA ARG A 58 7.28 -9.89 -3.64
C ARG A 58 7.98 -9.31 -2.42
N GLN A 59 9.30 -9.11 -2.49
CA GLN A 59 10.07 -8.47 -1.42
C GLN A 59 9.56 -7.05 -1.13
N MET A 60 9.34 -6.24 -2.17
CA MET A 60 8.79 -4.89 -2.03
C MET A 60 7.38 -4.92 -1.44
N GLN A 61 6.54 -5.91 -1.78
CA GLN A 61 5.21 -6.07 -1.21
C GLN A 61 5.29 -6.30 0.30
N ILE A 62 6.16 -7.22 0.74
CA ILE A 62 6.37 -7.51 2.17
C ILE A 62 6.87 -6.26 2.90
N GLU A 63 7.92 -5.61 2.38
CA GLU A 63 8.47 -4.39 2.97
C GLU A 63 7.41 -3.29 3.09
N ALA A 64 6.59 -3.11 2.05
CA ALA A 64 5.55 -2.08 2.04
C ALA A 64 4.47 -2.36 3.10
N VAL A 65 4.01 -3.61 3.22
CA VAL A 65 3.02 -4.01 4.22
C VAL A 65 3.57 -3.84 5.63
N GLU A 66 4.79 -4.28 5.90
CA GLU A 66 5.44 -4.14 7.22
C GLU A 66 5.57 -2.67 7.63
N ARG A 67 5.94 -1.79 6.69
CA ARG A 67 6.04 -0.34 6.95
C ARG A 67 4.67 0.26 7.26
N VAL A 68 3.62 -0.12 6.52
CA VAL A 68 2.25 0.36 6.78
C VAL A 68 1.79 -0.09 8.16
N GLN A 69 1.93 -1.37 8.48
CA GLN A 69 1.55 -1.91 9.79
C GLN A 69 2.30 -1.23 10.94
N LYS A 70 3.61 -1.03 10.78
CA LYS A 70 4.43 -0.35 11.79
C LYS A 70 3.98 1.10 12.02
N ARG A 71 3.60 1.81 10.96
CA ARG A 71 3.08 3.18 11.05
C ARG A 71 1.71 3.20 11.73
N LEU A 72 0.78 2.35 11.30
CA LEU A 72 -0.54 2.24 11.92
C LEU A 72 -0.46 1.97 13.43
N ARG A 73 0.44 1.07 13.84
CA ARG A 73 0.68 0.78 15.26
C ARG A 73 1.27 1.97 16.02
N PHE A 74 2.21 2.69 15.40
CA PHE A 74 2.82 3.88 16.01
C PHE A 74 1.81 5.01 16.16
N ASP A 75 0.93 5.18 15.18
CA ASP A 75 -0.13 6.20 15.15
C ASP A 75 -1.35 5.81 16.01
N GLY A 76 -1.35 4.62 16.63
CA GLY A 76 -2.39 4.16 17.56
C GLY A 76 -3.67 3.63 16.91
N TRP A 77 -3.65 3.29 15.62
CA TRP A 77 -4.81 2.74 14.91
C TRP A 77 -5.04 1.25 15.14
N VAL A 78 -4.00 0.50 15.56
CA VAL A 78 -3.98 -0.97 15.71
C VAL A 78 -3.16 -1.37 16.93
#